data_AF-A0A239LIV6-F1
#
_entry.id   AF-A0A239LIV6-F1
#
_cell.length_a   1.000
_cell.length_b   1.000
_cell.length_c   1.000
_cell.angle_alpha   90.00
_cell.angle_beta   90.00
_cell.angle_gamma   90.00
#
_symmetry.space_group_name_H-M   'P 1'
#
loop_
_entity.id
_entity.type
_entity.pdbx_description
1 polymer ?
#
loop_
_entity_poly.entity_id
_entity_poly.type
_entity_poly.pdbx_seq_one_letter_code
_entity_poly.pdbx_strand_id
1 'polypeptide(L)' 'MSTLHRSRVAANRADFIPERIWIRPEGEQLQPLDRADDPELWAEHVAGEESVVTQVDQDANGLLWPTSSSSALPVMR' A
#
# COMPACT_ATOMS: atom_id res chain seq x y z
N MET A 1 -17.75 -25.64 -30.78
CA MET A 1 -17.15 -24.31 -30.46
C MET A 1 -16.95 -24.25 -28.96
N SER A 2 -15.73 -24.56 -28.49
CA SER A 2 -15.42 -24.58 -27.05
C SER A 2 -14.68 -23.29 -26.70
N THR A 3 -15.31 -22.43 -25.92
CA THR A 3 -14.74 -21.17 -25.45
C THR A 3 -13.72 -21.48 -24.36
N LEU A 4 -12.43 -21.40 -24.69
CA LEU A 4 -11.36 -21.48 -23.70
C LEU A 4 -11.44 -20.25 -22.79
N HIS A 5 -12.02 -20.40 -21.60
CA HIS A 5 -11.88 -19.44 -20.52
C HIS A 5 -10.44 -19.52 -20.03
N ARG A 6 -9.58 -18.60 -20.48
CA ARG A 6 -8.22 -18.46 -19.97
C ARG A 6 -8.33 -18.06 -18.50
N SER A 7 -8.17 -19.01 -17.57
CA SER A 7 -8.00 -18.70 -16.15
C SER A 7 -6.83 -17.73 -16.02
N ARG A 8 -7.12 -16.49 -15.59
CA ARG A 8 -6.09 -15.56 -15.15
C ARG A 8 -5.63 -16.05 -13.77
N VAL A 9 -4.37 -16.42 -13.65
CA VAL A 9 -3.73 -16.52 -12.34
C VAL A 9 -3.76 -15.12 -11.74
N ALA A 10 -4.39 -14.95 -10.58
CA ALA A 10 -4.35 -13.69 -9.86
C ALA A 10 -2.88 -13.38 -9.53
N ALA A 11 -2.42 -12.18 -9.88
CA ALA A 11 -1.07 -11.75 -9.55
C ALA A 11 -0.96 -11.59 -8.02
N ASN A 12 0.14 -12.05 -7.42
CA ASN A 12 0.36 -11.85 -6.00
C ASN A 12 0.63 -10.36 -5.75
N ARG A 13 -0.26 -9.70 -4.98
CA ARG A 13 -0.15 -8.28 -4.65
C ARG A 13 1.24 -7.93 -4.10
N ALA A 14 1.82 -8.81 -3.29
CA ALA A 14 3.11 -8.59 -2.64
C ALA A 14 4.29 -8.41 -3.61
N ASP A 15 4.18 -8.93 -4.84
CA ASP A 15 5.24 -8.81 -5.85
C ASP A 15 5.35 -7.38 -6.41
N PHE A 16 4.33 -6.53 -6.18
CA PHE A 16 4.24 -5.18 -6.71
C PHE A 16 4.31 -4.09 -5.64
N ILE A 17 4.37 -4.46 -4.36
CA ILE A 17 4.51 -3.51 -3.26
C ILE A 17 6.01 -3.36 -2.91
N PRO A 18 6.53 -2.13 -2.78
CA PRO A 18 7.91 -1.89 -2.36
C PRO A 18 8.24 -2.47 -0.98
N GLU A 19 9.53 -2.65 -0.71
CA GLU A 19 10.03 -3.11 0.60
C GLU A 19 9.62 -2.20 1.76
N ARG A 20 9.56 -0.88 1.52
CA ARG A 20 9.11 0.11 2.49
C ARG A 20 7.69 0.57 2.18
N ILE A 21 6.83 0.49 3.19
CA ILE A 21 5.50 1.10 3.20
C ILE A 21 5.35 2.04 4.40
N TRP A 22 4.28 2.81 4.44
CA TRP A 22 3.96 3.71 5.55
C TRP A 22 2.63 3.30 6.17
N ILE A 23 2.65 2.99 7.46
CA ILE A 23 1.47 2.59 8.22
C ILE A 23 1.07 3.70 9.18
N ARG A 24 -0.22 3.78 9.52
CA ARG A 24 -0.73 4.73 10.52
C ARG A 24 -1.19 3.93 11.75
N PRO A 25 -0.36 3.82 12.80
CA PRO A 25 -0.82 3.31 14.08
C PRO A 25 -1.93 4.19 14.65
N GLU A 26 -2.77 3.61 15.50
CA GLU A 26 -3.92 4.33 16.08
C GLU A 26 -3.44 5.54 16.89
N GLY A 27 -3.92 6.73 16.52
CA GLY A 27 -3.57 7.98 17.21
C GLY A 27 -2.17 8.54 16.89
N GLU A 28 -1.41 7.89 16.00
CA GLU A 28 -0.05 8.28 15.67
C GLU A 28 0.10 8.82 14.23
N GLN A 29 1.24 9.46 13.97
CA GLN A 29 1.64 9.83 12.61
C GLN A 29 2.02 8.59 11.81
N LEU A 30 2.10 8.72 10.48
CA LEU A 30 2.64 7.67 9.61
C LEU A 30 4.05 7.26 10.04
N GLN A 31 4.30 5.97 10.11
CA GLN A 31 5.60 5.38 10.41
C GLN A 31 6.05 4.47 9.27
N PRO A 32 7.35 4.44 8.95
CA PRO A 32 7.87 3.51 7.96
C PRO A 32 7.79 2.07 8.50
N LEU A 33 7.38 1.15 7.66
CA LEU A 33 7.43 -0.29 7.89
C LEU A 33 8.24 -0.92 6.76
N ASP A 34 9.38 -1.47 7.11
CA ASP A 34 10.31 -2.12 6.18
C ASP A 34 10.17 -3.64 6.25
N ARG A 35 9.98 -4.29 5.10
CA ARG A 35 9.86 -5.76 5.00
C ARG A 35 11.07 -6.49 5.62
N ALA A 36 12.25 -5.89 5.56
CA ALA A 36 13.46 -6.47 6.13
C ALA A 36 13.47 -6.47 7.67
N ASP A 37 12.80 -5.50 8.30
CA ASP A 37 12.80 -5.32 9.76
C ASP A 37 11.64 -6.09 10.41
N ASP A 38 10.46 -6.10 9.76
CA ASP A 38 9.30 -6.88 10.21
C ASP A 38 8.52 -7.44 9.01
N PRO A 39 8.95 -8.60 8.46
CA PRO A 39 8.33 -9.20 7.27
C PRO A 39 6.90 -9.69 7.52
N GLU A 40 6.57 -10.05 8.76
CA GLU A 40 5.25 -10.58 9.13
C GLU A 40 4.22 -9.45 9.15
N LEU A 41 4.52 -8.36 9.86
CA LEU A 41 3.66 -7.18 9.89
C LEU A 41 3.54 -6.53 8.50
N TRP A 42 4.64 -6.49 7.74
CA TRP A 42 4.61 -6.02 6.35
C TRP A 42 3.66 -6.87 5.50
N ALA A 43 3.73 -8.20 5.62
CA ALA A 43 2.88 -9.11 4.85
C ALA A 43 1.41 -8.99 5.24
N GLU A 44 1.09 -8.79 6.53
CA GLU A 44 -0.28 -8.54 7.00
C GLU A 44 -0.88 -7.29 6.33
N HIS A 45 -0.18 -6.16 6.37
CA HIS A 45 -0.62 -4.93 5.72
C HIS A 45 -0.74 -5.06 4.19
N VAL A 46 0.09 -5.91 3.58
CA VAL A 46 0.06 -6.12 2.13
C VAL A 46 -0.98 -7.14 1.68
N ALA A 47 -1.34 -8.10 2.51
CA ALA A 47 -2.43 -9.03 2.23
C ALA A 47 -3.81 -8.41 2.45
N GLY A 48 -3.90 -7.35 3.27
CA GLY A 48 -5.14 -6.64 3.55
C GLY A 48 -5.77 -5.98 2.31
N GLU A 49 -7.09 -5.79 2.36
CA GLU A 49 -7.86 -5.08 1.32
C GLU A 49 -7.68 -3.56 1.38
N GLU A 50 -7.08 -3.06 2.46
CA GLU A 50 -6.79 -1.64 2.67
C GLU A 50 -5.72 -1.10 1.71
N SER A 51 -5.78 0.21 1.47
CA SER A 51 -4.77 0.90 0.68
C SER A 51 -3.44 0.94 1.41
N VAL A 52 -2.35 0.69 0.69
CA VAL A 52 -0.99 0.83 1.21
C VAL A 52 -0.39 2.16 0.76
N VAL A 53 0.21 2.89 1.71
CA VAL A 53 0.94 4.13 1.40
C VAL A 53 2.40 3.78 1.10
N THR A 54 2.86 4.08 -0.11
CA THR A 54 4.24 3.82 -0.54
C THR A 54 5.11 5.07 -0.59
N GLN A 55 4.48 6.26 -0.59
CA GLN A 55 5.16 7.54 -0.67
C GLN A 55 4.47 8.56 0.24
N VAL A 56 5.27 9.38 0.91
CA VAL A 56 4.83 10.48 1.77
C VAL A 56 5.65 11.74 1.46
N ASP A 57 5.11 12.90 1.78
CA ASP A 57 5.81 14.18 1.83
C ASP A 57 5.66 14.76 3.23
N GLN A 58 6.59 15.62 3.59
CA GLN A 58 6.70 16.22 4.90
C GLN A 58 6.45 17.72 4.80
N ASP A 59 5.51 18.25 5.58
CA ASP A 59 5.32 19.70 5.65
C ASP A 59 6.42 20.40 6.47
N ALA A 60 6.34 21.73 6.52
CA ALA A 60 7.26 22.57 7.28
C ALA A 60 7.27 22.30 8.79
N ASN A 61 6.26 21.61 9.33
CA ASN A 61 6.13 21.25 10.75
C ASN A 61 6.54 19.79 11.03
N GLY A 62 7.00 19.06 10.01
CA GLY A 62 7.37 17.64 10.16
C GLY A 62 6.21 16.66 10.05
N LEU A 63 5.02 17.11 9.61
CA LEU A 63 3.88 16.23 9.45
C LEU A 63 3.97 15.48 8.12
N LEU A 64 3.90 14.15 8.19
CA LEU A 64 3.93 13.26 7.04
C LEU A 64 2.52 13.04 6.45
N TRP A 65 2.40 13.22 5.14
CA TRP A 65 1.16 13.05 4.38
C TRP A 65 1.42 12.18 3.14
N PRO A 66 0.52 11.24 2.76
CA PRO A 66 0.68 10.45 1.53
C PRO A 66 0.74 11.31 0.26
N THR A 67 1.75 11.13 -0.60
CA THR A 67 1.97 11.97 -1.81
C THR A 67 1.25 11.54 -3.08
N SER A 68 0.52 10.45 -3.05
CA SER A 68 -0.28 10.00 -4.20
C SER A 68 -1.65 9.57 -3.71
N SER A 69 -2.62 10.46 -3.87
CA SER A 69 -4.00 10.22 -3.48
C SER A 69 -4.72 9.43 -4.57
N SER A 70 -4.52 8.10 -4.62
CA SER A 70 -5.58 7.23 -5.18
C SER A 70 -6.79 7.13 -4.23
N SER A 71 -6.69 7.72 -3.04
CA SER A 71 -7.80 7.95 -2.10
C SER A 71 -8.61 9.22 -2.41
N ALA A 72 -8.24 10.00 -3.44
CA ALA A 72 -9.12 11.02 -4.04
C ALA A 72 -10.04 10.37 -5.08
N LEU A 73 -10.94 9.49 -4.64
CA LEU A 73 -12.02 8.93 -5.47
C LEU A 73 -12.83 9.99 -6.27
N PRO A 74 -12.96 11.27 -5.88
CA PRO A 74 -13.66 12.26 -6.72
C PRO A 74 -12.87 12.77 -7.93
N VAL A 75 -11.55 12.55 -8.00
CA VAL A 75 -10.65 13.18 -9.00
C VAL A 75 -10.25 12.23 -10.13
N MET A 76 -10.37 10.91 -9.94
CA MET A 76 -10.24 9.94 -11.04
C MET A 76 -11.61 9.72 -11.69
N ARG A 77 -11.92 10.50 -12.72
CA ARG A 77 -13.07 10.30 -13.61
C ARG A 77 -12.61 9.94 -15.01
#